data_AF-A0A1Z8P3G8-F1
#
_entry.id   AF-A0A1Z8P3G8-F1
#
_cell.length_a   1.000
_cell.length_b   1.000
_cell.length_c   1.000
_cell.angle_alpha   90.00
_cell.angle_beta   90.00
_cell.angle_gamma   90.00
#
_symmetry.space_group_name_H-M   'P 1'
#
loop_
_entity.id
_entity.type
_entity.pdbx_description
1 polymer ?
#
loop_
_entity_poly.entity_id
_entity_poly.type
_entity_poly.pdbx_seq_one_letter_code
_entity_poly.pdbx_strand_id
1 'polypeptide(L)'
;MDTNPDKVDEEFYLSLKDYYSTEEIIELSAFIGFNIGFHTWFGTLGFYPMFTPDGRLVDQEESARIYGEKPISHTKGAVERSK
;
A
#
# COMPACT_ATOMS: atom_id res chain seq x y z
N MET A 1 1.74 3.27 -0.83
CA MET A 1 0.31 2.91 -0.90
C MET A 1 -0.15 3.06 -2.32
N ASP A 2 -1.04 2.17 -2.75
CA ASP A 2 -1.44 2.02 -4.14
C ASP A 2 -1.76 3.38 -4.77
N THR A 3 -1.02 3.71 -5.82
CA THR A 3 -1.14 5.01 -6.49
C THR A 3 -2.29 5.02 -7.49
N ASN A 4 -2.80 3.85 -7.90
CA ASN A 4 -3.93 3.73 -8.81
C ASN A 4 -4.43 2.27 -8.92
N PRO A 5 -5.32 1.80 -8.03
CA PRO A 5 -5.85 0.42 -8.07
C PRO A 5 -6.65 0.12 -9.35
N ASP A 6 -7.17 1.16 -10.04
CA ASP A 6 -7.89 1.01 -11.31
C ASP A 6 -6.99 0.56 -12.47
N LYS A 7 -5.66 0.53 -12.26
CA LYS A 7 -4.69 0.02 -13.25
C LYS A 7 -4.49 -1.50 -13.22
N VAL A 8 -5.07 -2.21 -12.25
CA VAL A 8 -5.05 -3.67 -12.22
C VAL A 8 -6.25 -4.19 -13.01
N ASP A 9 -6.15 -4.08 -14.33
CA ASP A 9 -7.20 -4.42 -15.29
C ASP A 9 -6.85 -5.63 -16.16
N GLU A 10 -7.69 -5.94 -17.14
CA GLU A 10 -7.47 -7.07 -18.05
C GLU A 10 -6.16 -6.93 -18.85
N GLU A 11 -5.81 -5.72 -19.29
CA GLU A 11 -4.60 -5.45 -20.06
C GLU A 11 -3.34 -5.73 -19.23
N PHE A 12 -3.36 -5.34 -17.95
CA PHE A 12 -2.31 -5.70 -16.99
C PHE A 12 -2.09 -7.21 -16.93
N TYR A 13 -3.15 -8.01 -16.72
CA TYR A 13 -3.02 -9.47 -16.64
C TYR A 13 -2.64 -10.13 -17.95
N LEU A 14 -3.08 -9.57 -19.09
CA LEU A 14 -2.65 -10.04 -20.40
C LEU A 14 -1.15 -9.83 -20.61
N SER A 15 -0.61 -8.66 -20.21
CA SER A 15 0.81 -8.37 -20.34
C SER A 15 1.73 -9.28 -19.51
N LEU A 16 1.22 -9.83 -18.39
CA LEU A 16 2.00 -10.73 -17.55
C LEU A 16 2.27 -12.09 -18.21
N LYS A 17 1.43 -12.51 -19.17
CA LYS A 17 1.56 -13.80 -19.86
C LYS A 17 2.84 -13.89 -20.70
N ASP A 18 3.45 -12.76 -21.04
CA ASP A 18 4.72 -12.70 -21.76
C ASP A 18 5.92 -13.07 -20.87
N TYR A 19 5.76 -13.04 -19.54
CA TYR A 19 6.87 -13.17 -18.58
C TYR A 19 6.67 -14.27 -17.54
N TYR A 20 5.42 -14.66 -17.26
CA TYR A 20 5.06 -15.54 -16.16
C TYR A 20 4.18 -16.69 -16.62
N SER A 21 4.30 -17.82 -15.91
CA SER A 21 3.37 -18.95 -16.02
C SER A 21 1.98 -18.58 -15.46
N THR A 22 0.99 -19.40 -15.78
CA THR A 22 -0.38 -19.20 -15.27
C THR A 22 -0.41 -19.29 -13.74
N GLU A 23 0.33 -20.23 -13.17
CA GLU A 23 0.44 -20.45 -11.73
C GLU A 23 1.05 -19.23 -11.03
N GLU A 24 2.15 -18.69 -11.54
CA GLU A 24 2.78 -17.47 -11.01
C GLU A 24 1.85 -16.25 -11.09
N ILE A 25 1.09 -16.13 -12.19
CA ILE A 25 0.09 -15.06 -12.34
C ILE A 25 -1.01 -15.19 -11.29
N ILE A 26 -1.48 -16.42 -11.00
CA ILE A 26 -2.50 -16.66 -9.97
C ILE A 26 -1.97 -16.29 -8.58
N GLU A 27 -0.74 -16.70 -8.24
CA GLU A 27 -0.11 -16.36 -6.96
C GLU A 27 0.08 -14.86 -6.79
N LEU A 28 0.56 -14.17 -7.84
CA LEU A 28 0.70 -12.72 -7.86
C LEU A 28 -0.65 -12.02 -7.69
N SER A 29 -1.69 -12.50 -8.37
CA SER A 29 -3.04 -11.96 -8.28
C SER A 29 -3.59 -12.08 -6.86
N ALA A 30 -3.39 -13.23 -6.21
CA ALA A 30 -3.79 -13.45 -4.82
C ALA A 30 -3.09 -12.47 -3.87
N PHE A 31 -1.79 -12.24 -4.06
CA PHE A 31 -1.03 -11.28 -3.27
C PHE A 31 -1.50 -9.83 -3.48
N ILE A 32 -1.73 -9.41 -4.73
CA ILE A 32 -2.22 -8.06 -5.06
C ILE A 32 -3.61 -7.83 -4.43
N GLY A 33 -4.54 -8.75 -4.66
CA GLY A 33 -5.90 -8.66 -4.13
C GLY A 33 -5.92 -8.63 -2.60
N PHE A 34 -5.11 -9.48 -1.96
CA PHE A 34 -4.95 -9.48 -0.51
C PHE A 34 -4.42 -8.13 0.00
N ASN A 35 -3.36 -7.58 -0.59
CA ASN A 35 -2.78 -6.31 -0.15
C ASN A 35 -3.73 -5.12 -0.32
N ILE A 36 -4.43 -5.04 -1.45
CA ILE A 36 -5.43 -3.98 -1.70
C ILE A 36 -6.56 -4.07 -0.66
N GLY A 37 -7.09 -5.29 -0.44
CA GLY A 37 -8.15 -5.53 0.54
C GLY A 37 -7.70 -5.19 1.96
N PHE A 38 -6.49 -5.58 2.34
CA PHE A 38 -5.93 -5.33 3.66
C PHE A 38 -5.75 -3.84 3.95
N HIS A 39 -5.21 -3.08 3.00
CA HIS A 39 -5.07 -1.63 3.15
C HIS A 39 -6.41 -0.91 3.19
N THR A 40 -7.38 -1.33 2.37
CA THR A 40 -8.74 -0.78 2.40
C THR A 40 -9.40 -1.06 3.75
N TRP A 41 -9.29 -2.28 4.25
CA TRP A 41 -9.90 -2.70 5.51
C TRP A 41 -9.30 -1.96 6.72
N PHE A 42 -7.99 -1.78 6.78
CA PHE A 42 -7.36 -0.98 7.84
C PHE A 42 -7.78 0.48 7.81
N GLY A 43 -7.94 1.07 6.62
CA GLY A 43 -8.51 2.41 6.46
C GLY A 43 -9.89 2.51 7.11
N THR A 44 -10.78 1.53 6.85
CA THR A 44 -12.12 1.46 7.45
C THR A 44 -12.09 1.38 8.97
N LEU A 45 -11.11 0.69 9.56
CA LEU A 45 -10.97 0.55 11.01
C LEU A 45 -10.25 1.73 11.67
N GLY A 46 -9.75 2.70 10.90
CA GLY A 46 -8.90 3.77 11.44
C GLY A 46 -7.54 3.26 11.95
N PHE A 47 -7.08 2.11 11.42
CA PHE A 47 -5.78 1.55 11.78
C PHE A 47 -4.67 2.27 11.00
N TYR A 48 -4.09 3.28 11.63
CA TYR A 48 -3.00 4.09 11.08
C TYR A 48 -1.65 3.73 11.71
N PRO A 49 -0.51 4.01 11.03
CA PRO A 49 0.81 3.80 11.60
C PRO A 49 1.01 4.50 12.94
N MET A 50 1.50 3.76 13.95
CA MET A 50 1.75 4.31 15.29
C MET A 50 3.08 5.06 15.42
N PHE A 51 3.84 5.18 14.33
CA PHE A 51 5.07 5.94 14.27
C PHE A 51 4.98 6.97 13.15
N THR A 52 5.41 8.18 13.44
CA THR A 52 5.69 9.23 12.44
C THR A 52 6.74 8.76 11.42
N PRO A 53 6.85 9.43 10.25
CA PRO A 53 7.89 9.10 9.27
C PRO A 53 9.33 9.22 9.80
N ASP A 54 9.56 10.05 10.83
CA ASP A 54 10.84 10.21 11.53
C ASP A 54 11.02 9.25 12.72
N GLY A 55 10.08 8.35 12.98
CA GLY A 55 10.22 7.25 13.94
C GLY A 55 9.79 7.57 15.38
N ARG A 56 9.17 8.73 15.63
CA ARG A 56 8.53 9.04 16.91
C ARG A 56 7.19 8.33 17.05
N LEU A 57 6.96 7.71 18.20
CA LEU A 57 5.67 7.11 18.59
C LEU A 57 4.58 8.19 18.70
N VAL A 58 3.39 7.91 18.17
CA VAL A 58 2.21 8.79 18.22
C VAL A 58 1.01 8.10 18.84
N ASP A 59 0.03 8.87 19.29
CA ASP A 59 -1.28 8.35 19.64
C ASP A 59 -2.20 8.24 18.41
N GLN A 60 -3.43 7.74 18.61
CA GLN A 60 -4.38 7.53 17.52
C GLN A 60 -4.88 8.83 16.89
N GLU A 61 -5.01 9.92 17.67
CA GLU A 61 -5.50 11.20 17.15
C GLU A 61 -4.45 11.87 16.26
N GLU A 62 -3.20 11.88 16.70
CA GLU A 62 -2.06 12.33 15.90
C GLU A 62 -1.83 11.43 14.69
N SER A 63 -1.93 10.10 14.84
CA SER A 63 -1.81 9.17 13.73
C SER A 63 -2.89 9.39 12.64
N ALA A 64 -4.15 9.57 13.04
CA ALA A 64 -5.24 9.88 12.11
C ALA A 64 -5.03 11.21 11.37
N ARG A 65 -4.46 12.23 12.03
CA ARG A 65 -4.11 13.50 11.37
C ARG A 65 -3.03 13.34 10.32
N ILE A 66 -2.03 12.48 10.55
CA ILE A 66 -0.90 12.27 9.63
C ILE A 66 -1.30 11.38 8.44
N TYR A 67 -2.12 10.34 8.67
CA TYR A 67 -2.35 9.26 7.71
C TYR A 67 -3.81 9.13 7.23
N GLY A 68 -4.78 9.80 7.85
CA GLY A 68 -6.20 9.55 7.68
C GLY A 68 -6.83 10.06 6.38
N GLU A 69 -6.39 11.22 5.87
CA GLU A 69 -6.96 11.78 4.63
C GLU A 69 -6.28 11.22 3.37
N LYS A 70 -4.97 10.95 3.43
CA LYS A 70 -4.19 10.29 2.38
C LYS A 70 -3.03 9.52 3.01
N PRO A 71 -3.09 8.19 3.06
CA PRO A 71 -1.96 7.40 3.54
C PRO A 71 -0.75 7.57 2.62
N ILE A 72 0.18 8.44 3.02
CA ILE A 72 1.47 8.60 2.38
C ILE A 72 2.40 7.47 2.83
N SER A 73 3.17 6.92 1.89
CA SER A 73 4.22 5.95 2.24
C SER A 73 5.24 6.60 3.16
N HIS A 74 5.61 5.92 4.25
CA HIS A 74 6.69 6.37 5.15
C HIS A 74 8.04 6.51 4.42
N THR A 75 8.22 5.85 3.26
CA THR A 75 9.39 5.99 2.40
C THR A 75 9.39 7.24 1.51
N LYS A 76 8.25 7.93 1.36
CA LYS A 76 8.17 9.25 0.69
C LYS A 76 8.32 10.42 1.68
N GLY A 77 8.67 10.13 2.94
CA GLY A 77 9.12 11.10 3.94
C GLY A 77 10.48 10.71 4.51
N ALA A 78 11.26 11.71 4.94
CA ALA A 78 12.55 11.71 5.66
C ALA A 78 13.72 10.79 5.21
N VAL A 79 13.49 9.64 4.57
CA VAL A 79 14.54 8.67 4.15
C VAL A 79 15.42 9.23 3.02
N GLU A 80 15.04 10.35 2.41
CA GLU A 80 15.89 11.10 1.48
C GLU A 80 17.05 11.85 2.17
N ARG A 81 17.13 11.86 3.52
CA ARG A 81 18.20 12.54 4.29
C ARG A 81 19.31 11.63 4.81
N SER A 82 19.40 10.40 4.28
CA SER A 82 20.45 9.43 4.64
C SER A 82 21.52 9.23 3.56
N LYS A 83 21.60 10.12 2.57
CA LYS A 83 22.68 10.14 1.57
C LYS A 83 23.52 11.42 1.70
#